data_AF-B2A788-F1
#
_entry.id   AF-B2A788-F1
#
_cell.length_a   1.000
_cell.length_b   1.000
_cell.length_c   1.000
_cell.angle_alpha   90.00
_cell.angle_beta   90.00
_cell.angle_gamma   90.00
#
_symmetry.space_group_name_H-M   'P 1'
#
loop_
_entity.id
_entity.type
_entity.pdbx_description
1 polymer ?
#
loop_
_entity_poly.entity_id
_entity_poly.type
_entity_poly.pdbx_seq_one_letter_code
_entity_poly.pdbx_strand_id
1 'polypeptide(L)'
;MSRKPYRCPRNSLRYTVQETDTIYDIAKHYDISLHELKKANRHIEDLEVICPGDVLCIPREIEPRRAKVIIALNIGTNKFGYTGKWEAALYKGAIPAEETEGRFTEWKQADKNIVTFELPEEVRKSFEVPFSIPEDTYVRIRTLGNDVFPVFDLVTEPFTLVRNKKIIVPINFISKATILPLANKN
;
A
#
# COMPACT_ATOMS: atom_id res chain seq x y z
N MET A 1 -44.29 6.13 -4.36
CA MET A 1 -43.43 5.97 -5.56
C MET A 1 -42.00 5.86 -5.09
N SER A 2 -41.20 4.92 -5.62
CA SER A 2 -39.79 4.79 -5.24
C SER A 2 -38.95 5.91 -5.87
N ARG A 3 -38.13 6.56 -5.06
CA ARG A 3 -37.20 7.61 -5.50
C ARG A 3 -35.94 6.94 -6.04
N LYS A 4 -35.64 7.15 -7.32
CA LYS A 4 -34.49 6.52 -7.99
C LYS A 4 -33.60 7.57 -8.67
N PRO A 5 -32.28 7.53 -8.46
CA PRO A 5 -31.36 8.46 -9.09
C PRO A 5 -31.18 8.10 -10.56
N TYR A 6 -31.20 9.10 -11.44
CA TYR A 6 -30.88 8.91 -12.86
C TYR A 6 -29.48 8.29 -13.04
N ARG A 7 -28.48 8.84 -12.32
CA ARG A 7 -27.11 8.32 -12.25
C ARG A 7 -26.56 8.52 -10.83
N CYS A 8 -25.77 7.54 -10.37
CA CYS A 8 -25.00 7.72 -9.15
C CYS A 8 -23.66 8.41 -9.43
N PRO A 9 -23.07 9.08 -8.43
CA PRO A 9 -21.68 9.52 -8.52
C PRO A 9 -20.75 8.38 -8.93
N ARG A 10 -19.58 8.74 -9.50
CA ARG A 10 -18.52 7.74 -9.74
C ARG A 10 -18.17 7.07 -8.41
N ASN A 11 -17.85 5.78 -8.46
CA ASN A 11 -17.49 5.00 -7.28
C ASN A 11 -18.65 4.95 -6.26
N SER A 12 -19.81 4.54 -6.72
CA SER A 12 -20.96 4.31 -5.84
C SER A 12 -21.65 3.00 -6.19
N LEU A 13 -22.16 2.31 -5.17
CA LEU A 13 -23.04 1.17 -5.31
C LEU A 13 -24.48 1.65 -5.28
N ARG A 14 -25.37 1.03 -6.08
CA ARG A 14 -26.81 1.21 -5.93
C ARG A 14 -27.33 0.23 -4.89
N TYR A 15 -27.95 0.75 -3.85
CA TYR A 15 -28.61 -0.02 -2.80
C TYR A 15 -30.10 0.25 -2.83
N THR A 16 -30.92 -0.80 -2.76
CA THR A 16 -32.38 -0.66 -2.69
C THR A 16 -32.80 -0.84 -1.24
N VAL A 17 -33.43 0.19 -0.68
CA VAL A 17 -33.88 0.24 0.72
C VAL A 17 -34.91 -0.86 0.97
N GLN A 18 -34.73 -1.60 2.07
CA GLN A 18 -35.61 -2.66 2.55
C GLN A 18 -36.49 -2.16 3.71
N GLU A 19 -37.49 -2.98 4.11
CA GLU A 19 -38.52 -2.60 5.10
C GLU A 19 -38.00 -2.24 6.49
N THR A 20 -36.81 -2.70 6.86
CA THR A 20 -36.22 -2.49 8.19
C THR A 20 -34.98 -1.60 8.16
N ASP A 21 -34.65 -1.04 7.00
CA ASP A 21 -33.43 -0.25 6.87
C ASP A 21 -33.60 1.13 7.49
N THR A 22 -32.58 1.56 8.22
CA THR A 22 -32.39 2.97 8.58
C THR A 22 -31.19 3.52 7.85
N ILE A 23 -31.17 4.85 7.63
CA ILE A 23 -30.03 5.49 7.01
C ILE A 23 -28.74 5.33 7.84
N TYR A 24 -28.89 5.22 9.16
CA TYR A 24 -27.79 4.98 10.09
C TYR A 24 -27.22 3.58 9.94
N ASP A 25 -28.07 2.56 9.89
CA ASP A 25 -27.63 1.17 9.74
C ASP A 25 -26.97 0.94 8.38
N ILE A 26 -27.51 1.54 7.32
CA ILE A 26 -26.87 1.52 6.00
C ILE A 26 -25.51 2.20 6.05
N ALA A 27 -25.41 3.42 6.59
CA ALA A 27 -24.15 4.14 6.68
C ALA A 27 -23.08 3.35 7.46
N LYS A 28 -23.48 2.75 8.59
CA LYS A 28 -22.63 1.89 9.41
C LYS A 28 -22.23 0.60 8.70
N HIS A 29 -23.15 -0.06 8.01
CA HIS A 29 -22.88 -1.29 7.27
C HIS A 29 -21.83 -1.09 6.18
N TYR A 30 -21.87 0.06 5.51
CA TYR A 30 -20.93 0.41 4.44
C TYR A 30 -19.71 1.23 4.90
N ASP A 31 -19.53 1.44 6.21
CA ASP A 31 -18.45 2.23 6.81
C ASP A 31 -18.29 3.62 6.17
N ILE A 32 -19.40 4.35 6.03
CA ILE A 32 -19.43 5.70 5.47
C ILE A 32 -20.09 6.68 6.43
N SER A 33 -19.69 7.95 6.36
CA SER A 33 -20.33 8.98 7.16
C SER A 33 -21.72 9.34 6.62
N LEU A 34 -22.65 9.72 7.52
CA LEU A 34 -23.95 10.26 7.10
C LEU A 34 -23.81 11.49 6.21
N HIS A 35 -22.76 12.29 6.41
CA HIS A 35 -22.49 13.46 5.59
C HIS A 35 -22.18 13.07 4.13
N GLU A 36 -21.33 12.08 3.92
CA GLU A 36 -21.00 11.56 2.58
C GLU A 36 -22.20 10.92 1.92
N LEU A 37 -22.98 10.15 2.69
CA LEU A 37 -24.19 9.52 2.19
C LEU A 37 -25.23 10.57 1.75
N LYS A 38 -25.47 11.61 2.56
CA LYS A 38 -26.34 12.76 2.20
C LYS A 38 -25.83 13.48 0.95
N LYS A 39 -24.53 13.73 0.85
CA LYS A 39 -23.92 14.40 -0.31
C LYS A 39 -24.11 13.61 -1.62
N ALA A 40 -24.11 12.29 -1.56
CA ALA A 40 -24.26 11.44 -2.73
C ALA A 40 -25.71 11.22 -3.18
N ASN A 41 -26.67 11.46 -2.29
CA ASN A 41 -28.09 11.19 -2.51
C ASN A 41 -28.94 12.46 -2.60
N ARG A 42 -28.47 13.49 -3.33
CA ARG A 42 -29.18 14.78 -3.49
C ARG A 42 -30.52 14.69 -4.23
N HIS A 43 -30.84 13.54 -4.82
CA HIS A 43 -32.15 13.28 -5.44
C HIS A 43 -33.24 12.97 -4.40
N ILE A 44 -32.87 12.75 -3.14
CA ILE A 44 -33.78 12.62 -2.01
C ILE A 44 -33.58 13.85 -1.12
N GLU A 45 -34.64 14.64 -0.95
CA GLU A 45 -34.61 15.92 -0.22
C GLU A 45 -34.28 15.73 1.26
N ASP A 46 -34.94 14.76 1.90
CA ASP A 46 -34.66 14.34 3.27
C ASP A 46 -34.30 12.85 3.31
N LEU A 47 -33.02 12.59 3.58
CA LEU A 47 -32.45 11.24 3.64
C LEU A 47 -32.69 10.55 4.99
N GLU A 48 -33.23 11.26 5.99
CA GLU A 48 -33.66 10.65 7.26
C GLU A 48 -35.01 9.94 7.10
N VAL A 49 -35.76 10.30 6.05
CA VAL A 49 -37.01 9.66 5.66
C VAL A 49 -36.82 8.85 4.39
N ILE A 50 -36.27 7.63 4.52
CA ILE A 50 -36.18 6.65 3.42
C ILE A 50 -37.40 5.72 3.42
N CYS A 51 -37.78 5.23 2.24
CA CYS A 51 -38.89 4.31 2.06
C CYS A 51 -38.43 3.02 1.38
N PRO A 52 -39.05 1.87 1.69
CA PRO A 52 -38.75 0.62 0.98
C PRO A 52 -38.90 0.77 -0.53
N GLY A 53 -37.90 0.29 -1.27
CA GLY A 53 -37.81 0.41 -2.72
C GLY A 53 -37.12 1.68 -3.24
N ASP A 54 -36.79 2.65 -2.37
CA ASP A 54 -35.89 3.75 -2.75
C ASP A 54 -34.52 3.21 -3.15
N VAL A 55 -33.88 3.89 -4.10
CA VAL A 55 -32.52 3.56 -4.51
C VAL A 55 -31.55 4.61 -4.01
N LEU A 56 -30.66 4.19 -3.14
CA LEU A 56 -29.56 5.00 -2.64
C LEU A 56 -28.30 4.76 -3.48
N CYS A 57 -27.59 5.84 -3.78
CA CYS A 57 -26.21 5.82 -4.20
C CYS A 57 -25.35 5.79 -2.94
N ILE A 58 -24.83 4.62 -2.60
CA ILE A 58 -23.90 4.44 -1.49
C ILE A 58 -22.51 4.77 -2.03
N PRO A 59 -21.87 5.89 -1.61
CA PRO A 59 -20.47 6.11 -1.91
C PRO A 59 -19.71 4.90 -1.39
N ARG A 60 -18.91 4.31 -2.25
CA ARG A 60 -17.90 3.39 -1.80
C ARG A 60 -16.63 3.86 -2.44
N GLU A 61 -15.54 3.96 -1.70
CA GLU A 61 -14.25 4.08 -2.36
C GLU A 61 -14.02 2.80 -3.19
N ILE A 62 -14.32 2.86 -4.49
CA ILE A 62 -13.75 1.95 -5.49
C ILE A 62 -12.41 2.50 -6.02
N GLU A 63 -11.99 3.67 -5.53
CA GLU A 63 -10.67 4.28 -5.75
C GLU A 63 -9.80 3.98 -4.54
N PRO A 64 -8.54 3.63 -4.74
CA PRO A 64 -8.32 2.22 -4.64
C PRO A 64 -8.01 1.78 -3.21
N ARG A 65 -8.31 0.51 -2.90
CA ARG A 65 -7.58 -0.24 -1.86
C ARG A 65 -6.08 -0.37 -2.19
N ARG A 66 -5.49 0.55 -2.96
CA ARG A 66 -4.14 0.53 -3.44
C ARG A 66 -3.25 1.36 -2.54
N ALA A 67 -2.04 0.86 -2.37
CA ALA A 67 -0.93 1.62 -1.87
C ALA A 67 0.20 1.46 -2.86
N LYS A 68 1.01 2.52 -2.96
CA LYS A 68 2.20 2.50 -3.79
C LYS A 68 3.42 2.48 -2.89
N VAL A 69 4.11 1.34 -2.83
CA VAL A 69 5.35 1.22 -2.07
C VAL A 69 6.51 1.39 -3.04
N ILE A 70 7.34 2.39 -2.80
CA ILE A 70 8.51 2.71 -3.63
C ILE A 70 9.76 2.46 -2.80
N ILE A 71 10.51 1.44 -3.17
CA ILE A 71 11.80 1.11 -2.58
C ILE A 71 12.86 1.80 -3.46
N ALA A 72 13.57 2.76 -2.89
CA ALA A 72 14.60 3.51 -3.58
C ALA A 72 15.96 3.19 -2.96
N LEU A 73 16.85 2.59 -3.75
CA LEU A 73 18.20 2.30 -3.31
C LEU A 73 19.11 3.48 -3.64
N ASN A 74 19.52 4.21 -2.60
CA ASN A 74 20.41 5.34 -2.69
C ASN A 74 21.84 4.88 -2.41
N ILE A 75 22.66 4.91 -3.46
CA ILE A 75 24.07 4.54 -3.38
C ILE A 75 24.91 5.76 -3.80
N GLY A 76 26.08 5.93 -3.17
CA GLY A 76 27.00 7.03 -3.46
C GLY A 76 27.43 7.09 -4.94
N THR A 77 27.87 8.26 -5.40
CA THR A 77 28.25 8.51 -6.81
C THR A 77 29.67 8.05 -7.17
N ASN A 78 30.40 7.39 -6.25
CA ASN A 78 31.79 6.98 -6.45
C ASN A 78 31.88 5.56 -7.06
N LYS A 79 33.10 5.13 -7.45
CA LYS A 79 33.35 3.79 -8.03
C LYS A 79 33.00 2.62 -7.07
N PHE A 80 32.79 2.90 -5.78
CA PHE A 80 32.30 1.93 -4.78
C PHE A 80 30.76 1.90 -4.67
N GLY A 81 30.07 2.84 -5.30
CA GLY A 81 28.62 3.00 -5.22
C GLY A 81 27.84 2.37 -6.39
N TYR A 82 28.43 1.38 -7.05
CA TYR A 82 27.69 0.52 -7.98
C TYR A 82 27.09 -0.65 -7.22
N THR A 83 25.85 -0.99 -7.56
CA THR A 83 25.27 -2.30 -7.26
C THR A 83 24.95 -3.00 -8.58
N GLY A 84 25.08 -4.32 -8.61
CA GLY A 84 24.54 -5.10 -9.70
C GLY A 84 23.02 -5.18 -9.66
N LYS A 85 22.45 -6.20 -10.31
CA LYS A 85 21.00 -6.43 -10.25
C LYS A 85 20.60 -6.74 -8.82
N TRP A 86 19.46 -6.19 -8.40
CA TRP A 86 18.85 -6.48 -7.11
C TRP A 86 17.33 -6.47 -7.24
N GLU A 87 16.66 -7.05 -6.26
CA GLU A 87 15.20 -7.15 -6.20
C GLU A 87 14.69 -6.93 -4.78
N ALA A 88 13.39 -6.63 -4.68
CA ALA A 88 12.69 -6.49 -3.42
C ALA A 88 11.43 -7.37 -3.37
N ALA A 89 10.96 -7.67 -2.17
CA ALA A 89 9.64 -8.21 -1.90
C ALA A 89 9.11 -7.67 -0.57
N LEU A 90 7.78 -7.62 -0.42
CA LEU A 90 7.11 -7.20 0.80
C LEU A 90 6.69 -8.40 1.64
N TYR A 91 6.85 -8.24 2.95
CA TYR A 91 6.57 -9.26 3.96
C TYR A 91 5.68 -8.69 5.05
N LYS A 92 4.82 -9.55 5.64
CA LYS A 92 3.97 -9.26 6.80
C LYS A 92 4.46 -10.01 8.04
N GLY A 93 4.00 -9.64 9.23
CA GLY A 93 4.42 -10.28 10.47
C GLY A 93 5.85 -9.88 10.84
N ALA A 94 6.18 -8.59 10.75
CA ALA A 94 7.48 -8.09 11.16
C ALA A 94 7.67 -8.31 12.67
N ILE A 95 8.56 -9.24 13.02
CA ILE A 95 9.01 -9.44 14.39
C ILE A 95 10.51 -9.18 14.40
N PRO A 96 11.02 -8.25 15.23
CA PRO A 96 12.45 -8.00 15.32
C PRO A 96 13.23 -9.30 15.55
N ALA A 97 14.24 -9.55 14.71
CA ALA A 97 15.12 -10.71 14.75
C ALA A 97 14.51 -12.08 14.35
N GLU A 98 13.30 -12.12 13.79
CA GLU A 98 12.72 -13.36 13.24
C GLU A 98 12.64 -13.32 11.70
N GLU A 99 13.08 -14.40 11.04
CA GLU A 99 12.80 -14.61 9.62
C GLU A 99 11.43 -15.29 9.48
N THR A 100 10.42 -14.54 9.04
CA THR A 100 9.06 -15.07 8.87
C THR A 100 8.78 -15.43 7.41
N GLU A 101 7.92 -16.44 7.17
CA GLU A 101 7.44 -16.86 5.84
C GLU A 101 6.45 -15.85 5.21
N GLY A 102 6.30 -14.66 5.79
CA GLY A 102 5.24 -13.68 5.52
C GLY A 102 5.29 -12.98 4.17
N ARG A 103 6.02 -13.49 3.16
CA ARG A 103 6.16 -12.83 1.85
C ARG A 103 4.84 -12.79 1.10
N PHE A 104 4.23 -11.61 0.95
CA PHE A 104 2.93 -11.47 0.30
C PHE A 104 2.99 -10.92 -1.13
N THR A 105 4.17 -10.51 -1.62
CA THR A 105 4.40 -10.19 -3.05
C THR A 105 5.39 -11.18 -3.68
N GLU A 106 5.42 -11.26 -5.00
CA GLU A 106 6.58 -11.88 -5.66
C GLU A 106 7.81 -10.96 -5.56
N TRP A 107 8.99 -11.55 -5.79
CA TRP A 107 10.20 -10.77 -5.97
C TRP A 107 10.09 -9.92 -7.24
N LYS A 108 10.49 -8.65 -7.13
CA LYS A 108 10.47 -7.69 -8.23
C LYS A 108 11.84 -7.06 -8.38
N GLN A 109 12.46 -7.28 -9.53
CA GLN A 109 13.75 -6.70 -9.87
C GLN A 109 13.64 -5.18 -9.99
N ALA A 110 14.68 -4.49 -9.52
CA ALA A 110 14.78 -3.04 -9.63
C ALA A 110 14.97 -2.57 -11.08
N ASP A 111 14.27 -1.48 -11.41
CA ASP A 111 14.53 -0.67 -12.59
C ASP A 111 15.12 0.67 -12.14
N LYS A 112 16.30 1.04 -12.68
CA LYS A 112 17.01 2.28 -12.31
C LYS A 112 17.11 2.52 -10.78
N ASN A 113 17.46 1.48 -10.03
CA ASN A 113 17.56 1.47 -8.55
C ASN A 113 16.25 1.74 -7.81
N ILE A 114 15.11 1.51 -8.46
CA ILE A 114 13.79 1.64 -7.86
C ILE A 114 13.01 0.32 -8.06
N VAL A 115 12.41 -0.17 -6.99
CA VAL A 115 11.33 -1.16 -7.06
C VAL A 115 10.04 -0.48 -6.64
N THR A 116 8.97 -0.70 -7.39
CA THR A 116 7.66 -0.13 -7.10
C THR A 116 6.63 -1.24 -7.04
N PHE A 117 5.87 -1.31 -5.95
CA PHE A 117 4.72 -2.19 -5.80
C PHE A 117 3.41 -1.39 -5.82
N GLU A 118 2.46 -1.85 -6.62
CA GLU A 118 1.08 -1.39 -6.67
C GLU A 118 0.21 -2.46 -6.00
N LEU A 119 -0.02 -2.29 -4.70
CA LEU A 119 -0.91 -3.15 -3.93
C LEU A 119 -2.35 -2.76 -4.23
N PRO A 120 -3.36 -3.66 -4.14
CA PRO A 120 -3.24 -5.09 -3.86
C PRO A 120 -2.97 -5.92 -5.13
N GLU A 121 -2.80 -5.29 -6.29
CA GLU A 121 -2.72 -5.96 -7.60
C GLU A 121 -1.51 -6.90 -7.70
N GLU A 122 -0.43 -6.57 -6.97
CA GLU A 122 0.81 -7.36 -6.91
C GLU A 122 0.88 -8.32 -5.71
N VAL A 123 -0.25 -8.56 -5.02
CA VAL A 123 -0.31 -9.53 -3.91
C VAL A 123 -0.52 -10.95 -4.43
N ARG A 124 0.21 -11.90 -3.83
CA ARG A 124 0.10 -13.33 -4.11
C ARG A 124 -1.30 -13.82 -3.75
N LYS A 125 -1.87 -14.71 -4.57
CA LYS A 125 -3.29 -15.16 -4.46
C LYS A 125 -3.74 -15.61 -3.07
N SER A 126 -2.84 -16.19 -2.27
CA SER A 126 -3.15 -16.72 -0.93
C SER A 126 -2.94 -15.70 0.20
N PHE A 127 -2.69 -14.43 -0.13
CA PHE A 127 -2.41 -13.38 0.83
C PHE A 127 -3.38 -12.21 0.69
N GLU A 128 -3.56 -11.51 1.80
CA GLU A 128 -4.22 -10.21 1.86
C GLU A 128 -3.19 -9.15 2.25
N VAL A 129 -3.41 -7.91 1.82
CA VAL A 129 -2.57 -6.77 2.21
C VAL A 129 -2.85 -6.44 3.69
N PRO A 130 -1.82 -6.36 4.55
CA PRO A 130 -1.97 -5.98 5.96
C PRO A 130 -2.16 -4.46 6.13
N PHE A 131 -3.21 -3.90 5.53
CA PHE A 131 -3.51 -2.47 5.67
C PHE A 131 -3.85 -2.10 7.11
N SER A 132 -3.29 -0.97 7.56
CA SER A 132 -3.52 -0.38 8.87
C SER A 132 -3.13 -1.27 10.06
N ILE A 133 -2.29 -2.29 9.83
CA ILE A 133 -1.67 -3.06 10.91
C ILE A 133 -0.37 -2.35 11.31
N PRO A 134 -0.26 -1.85 12.56
CA PRO A 134 0.90 -1.10 13.01
C PRO A 134 2.20 -1.90 12.88
N GLU A 135 3.20 -1.34 12.19
CA GLU A 135 4.56 -1.89 12.10
C GLU A 135 4.63 -3.38 11.71
N ASP A 136 3.70 -3.84 10.86
CA ASP A 136 3.61 -5.25 10.46
C ASP A 136 4.27 -5.54 9.11
N THR A 137 4.45 -4.52 8.28
CA THR A 137 5.01 -4.67 6.93
C THR A 137 6.47 -4.29 6.91
N TYR A 138 7.31 -5.10 6.25
CA TYR A 138 8.71 -4.78 6.01
C TYR A 138 9.12 -5.18 4.59
N VAL A 139 10.24 -4.63 4.13
CA VAL A 139 10.81 -4.94 2.82
C VAL A 139 12.04 -5.81 3.03
N ARG A 140 12.14 -6.91 2.27
CA ARG A 140 13.41 -7.63 2.08
C ARG A 140 13.98 -7.24 0.72
N ILE A 141 15.26 -6.93 0.67
CA ILE A 141 16.01 -6.66 -0.56
C ILE A 141 17.18 -7.62 -0.69
N ARG A 142 17.49 -8.05 -1.90
CA ARG A 142 18.66 -8.90 -2.16
C ARG A 142 19.26 -8.67 -3.52
N THR A 143 20.55 -8.97 -3.66
CA THR A 143 21.23 -9.01 -4.96
C THR A 143 20.83 -10.23 -5.79
N LEU A 144 20.86 -10.07 -7.12
CA LEU A 144 20.50 -11.10 -8.10
C LEU A 144 21.72 -11.54 -8.91
N GLY A 145 22.17 -12.77 -8.68
CA GLY A 145 23.25 -13.41 -9.43
C GLY A 145 24.48 -13.70 -8.57
N ASN A 146 25.34 -14.58 -9.09
CA ASN A 146 26.51 -15.07 -8.36
C ASN A 146 27.72 -14.13 -8.44
N ASP A 147 27.73 -13.24 -9.44
CA ASP A 147 28.84 -12.30 -9.70
C ASP A 147 28.41 -10.83 -9.47
N VAL A 148 27.60 -10.59 -8.44
CA VAL A 148 27.18 -9.24 -8.05
C VAL A 148 28.00 -8.75 -6.86
N PHE A 149 28.53 -7.53 -6.96
CA PHE A 149 29.20 -6.86 -5.85
C PHE A 149 28.59 -5.47 -5.62
N PRO A 150 28.37 -5.06 -4.36
CA PRO A 150 28.43 -5.89 -3.15
C PRO A 150 27.27 -6.89 -3.11
N VAL A 151 27.45 -8.06 -2.49
CA VAL A 151 26.36 -9.00 -2.18
C VAL A 151 25.62 -8.51 -0.93
N PHE A 152 24.29 -8.49 -0.97
CA PHE A 152 23.49 -8.20 0.21
C PHE A 152 22.16 -8.96 0.19
N ASP A 153 21.66 -9.25 1.39
CA ASP A 153 20.30 -9.70 1.69
C ASP A 153 19.90 -9.03 3.00
N LEU A 154 19.01 -8.05 2.93
CA LEU A 154 18.69 -7.16 4.04
C LEU A 154 17.18 -7.02 4.21
N VAL A 155 16.77 -6.75 5.44
CA VAL A 155 15.40 -6.37 5.79
C VAL A 155 15.38 -4.94 6.32
N THR A 156 14.31 -4.21 6.01
CA THR A 156 14.11 -2.85 6.55
C THR A 156 13.50 -2.92 7.95
N GLU A 157 13.52 -1.79 8.66
CA GLU A 157 12.56 -1.59 9.74
C GLU A 157 11.13 -1.76 9.21
N PRO A 158 10.22 -2.26 10.07
CA PRO A 158 8.83 -2.33 9.71
C PRO A 158 8.21 -0.95 9.50
N PHE A 159 7.04 -0.94 8.89
CA PHE A 159 6.19 0.23 8.73
C PHE A 159 4.73 -0.19 8.59
N THR A 160 3.85 0.78 8.81
CA THR A 160 2.41 0.61 8.65
C THR A 160 1.99 0.88 7.19
N LEU A 161 1.37 -0.11 6.53
CA LEU A 161 0.76 0.10 5.20
C LEU A 161 -0.54 0.87 5.32
N VAL A 162 -0.62 2.02 4.65
CA VAL A 162 -1.83 2.87 4.65
C VAL A 162 -2.44 2.92 3.25
N ARG A 163 -3.77 2.75 3.17
CA ARG A 163 -4.52 2.86 1.91
C ARG A 163 -4.38 4.26 1.32
N ASN A 164 -4.42 4.38 -0.01
CA ASN A 164 -4.36 5.66 -0.71
C ASN A 164 -3.09 6.48 -0.40
N LYS A 165 -2.01 5.83 0.05
CA LYS A 165 -0.73 6.47 0.33
C LYS A 165 0.37 5.93 -0.58
N LYS A 166 1.26 6.85 -0.93
CA LYS A 166 2.58 6.54 -1.47
C LYS A 166 3.55 6.46 -0.30
N ILE A 167 4.15 5.30 -0.11
CA ILE A 167 5.15 5.05 0.92
C ILE A 167 6.49 4.94 0.20
N ILE A 168 7.46 5.72 0.65
CA ILE A 168 8.82 5.69 0.13
C ILE A 168 9.67 5.03 1.20
N VAL A 169 10.33 3.93 0.84
CA VAL A 169 11.27 3.21 1.70
C VAL A 169 12.67 3.44 1.13
N PRO A 170 13.38 4.48 1.62
CA PRO A 170 14.74 4.75 1.18
C PRO A 170 15.71 3.75 1.82
N ILE A 171 16.60 3.18 1.02
CA ILE A 171 17.68 2.31 1.49
C ILE A 171 18.98 3.03 1.15
N ASN A 172 19.73 3.41 2.18
CA ASN A 172 20.93 4.22 2.01
C ASN A 172 22.19 3.39 2.30
N PHE A 173 23.02 3.18 1.29
CA PHE A 173 24.36 2.64 1.47
C PHE A 173 25.39 3.77 1.44
N ILE A 174 25.75 4.28 2.62
CA ILE A 174 26.73 5.34 2.77
C ILE A 174 28.08 4.71 3.12
N SER A 175 28.96 4.61 2.12
CA SER A 175 30.38 4.30 2.37
C SER A 175 31.14 5.59 2.64
N LYS A 176 31.78 5.70 3.81
CA LYS A 176 32.81 6.73 4.07
C LYS A 176 34.16 6.12 3.72
N ALA A 177 34.85 6.69 2.74
CA ALA A 177 36.23 6.29 2.44
C ALA A 177 37.13 6.71 3.60
N THR A 178 37.75 5.74 4.28
CA THR A 178 38.83 6.00 5.23
C THR A 178 40.11 6.24 4.44
N ILE A 179 40.66 7.45 4.50
CA ILE A 179 41.99 7.74 3.97
C ILE A 179 42.99 7.16 4.98
N LEU A 180 43.62 6.03 4.62
CA LEU A 180 44.76 5.53 5.39
C LEU A 180 45.96 6.46 5.17
N PRO A 181 46.62 6.96 6.22
CA PRO A 181 47.86 7.71 6.04
C PRO A 181 48.87 6.79 5.35
N LEU A 182 49.52 7.29 4.30
CA LEU A 182 50.62 6.59 3.65
C LEU A 182 51.68 6.33 4.73
N ALA A 183 51.94 5.06 5.01
CA ALA A 183 53.07 4.68 5.85
C ALA A 183 54.34 5.17 5.14
N ASN A 184 54.97 6.21 5.70
CA ASN A 184 56.30 6.63 5.28
C ASN A 184 57.23 5.43 5.45
N LYS A 185 57.67 4.84 4.33
CA LYS A 185 58.78 3.90 4.33
C LYS A 185 60.04 4.72 4.59
N ASN A 186 60.57 4.64 5.81
CA ASN A 186 61.95 5.00 6.11
C ASN A 186 62.89 3.89 5.64
#